data_AF-A0A520V7K5-F1
#
_entry.id   AF-A0A520V7K5-F1
#
_cell.length_a   1.000
_cell.length_b   1.000
_cell.length_c   1.000
_cell.angle_alpha   90.00
_cell.angle_beta   90.00
_cell.angle_gamma   90.00
#
_symmetry.space_group_name_H-M   'P 1'
#
loop_
_entity.id
_entity.type
_entity.pdbx_description
1 polymer ?
#
loop_
_entity_poly.entity_id
_entity_poly.type
_entity_poly.pdbx_seq_one_letter_code
_entity_poly.pdbx_strand_id
1 'polypeptide(L)'
;MKFISIAFFLISCQNSDLSTTKKFIPNMYEESEMALFMRCIYEENSKMKKGIITGTPPNRFPSYFLNIFNSKLTNDKPYSENLITYSKVYIDNVRTLFDTVSPISLKTRYNNSINTCIACHTSECAGPIPSIKKLLIK
;
A
#
# COMPACT_ATOMS: atom_id res chain seq x y z
N MET A 1 -36.76 14.96 -74.02
CA MET A 1 -36.54 13.52 -74.29
C MET A 1 -36.41 12.81 -72.96
N LYS A 2 -37.42 12.02 -72.58
CA LYS A 2 -37.36 11.05 -71.47
C LYS A 2 -36.59 9.84 -71.99
N PHE A 3 -35.56 9.39 -71.28
CA PHE A 3 -35.27 7.96 -71.16
C PHE A 3 -34.65 7.70 -69.78
N ILE A 4 -35.43 6.93 -69.03
CA ILE A 4 -35.12 6.28 -67.76
C ILE A 4 -34.00 5.25 -68.02
N SER A 5 -32.97 5.23 -67.19
CA SER A 5 -32.09 4.07 -67.05
C SER A 5 -31.69 3.89 -65.59
N ILE A 6 -32.07 2.70 -65.10
CA ILE A 6 -31.91 2.10 -63.79
C ILE A 6 -30.48 1.56 -63.64
N ALA A 7 -29.87 1.70 -62.46
CA ALA A 7 -28.80 0.81 -62.02
C ALA A 7 -28.69 0.75 -60.48
N PHE A 8 -29.42 -0.23 -59.93
CA PHE A 8 -29.08 -1.11 -58.79
C PHE A 8 -28.28 -0.52 -57.61
N PHE A 9 -29.01 -0.09 -56.58
CA PHE A 9 -28.54 -0.13 -55.20
C PHE A 9 -28.74 -1.56 -54.65
N LEU A 10 -27.66 -2.29 -54.41
CA LEU A 10 -27.65 -3.41 -53.47
C LEU A 10 -26.81 -3.02 -52.25
N ILE A 11 -27.41 -2.22 -51.37
CA ILE A 11 -26.96 -2.15 -49.98
C ILE A 11 -27.56 -3.37 -49.30
N SER A 12 -26.75 -4.42 -49.17
CA SER A 12 -27.05 -5.56 -48.31
C SER A 12 -27.03 -5.07 -46.86
N CYS A 13 -28.22 -4.94 -46.26
CA CYS A 13 -28.37 -4.82 -44.81
C CYS A 13 -28.04 -6.19 -44.21
N GLN A 14 -26.85 -6.34 -43.65
CA GLN A 14 -26.57 -7.44 -42.75
C GLN A 14 -26.96 -6.99 -41.34
N ASN A 15 -28.11 -7.48 -40.87
CA ASN A 15 -28.52 -7.35 -39.48
C ASN A 15 -27.46 -8.03 -38.63
N SER A 16 -26.58 -7.24 -38.01
CA SER A 16 -25.79 -7.69 -36.88
C SER A 16 -26.73 -7.71 -35.68
N ASP A 17 -27.13 -8.91 -35.29
CA ASP A 17 -27.81 -9.16 -34.02
C ASP A 17 -27.06 -8.43 -32.90
N LEU A 18 -27.77 -7.49 -32.27
CA LEU A 18 -27.34 -6.84 -31.04
C LEU A 18 -27.40 -7.89 -29.92
N SER A 19 -26.45 -8.81 -29.94
CA SER A 19 -26.17 -9.65 -28.78
C SER A 19 -25.73 -8.69 -27.67
N THR A 20 -26.62 -8.54 -26.70
CA THR A 20 -26.33 -7.82 -25.46
C THR A 20 -25.32 -8.66 -24.69
N THR A 21 -24.06 -8.57 -25.11
CA THR A 21 -22.95 -9.10 -24.33
C THR A 21 -22.90 -8.28 -23.06
N LYS A 22 -23.38 -8.87 -21.97
CA LYS A 22 -23.28 -8.33 -20.62
C LYS A 22 -21.81 -7.99 -20.40
N LYS A 23 -21.46 -6.69 -20.49
CA LYS A 23 -20.10 -6.18 -20.31
C LYS A 23 -19.61 -6.73 -18.97
N PHE A 24 -18.65 -7.65 -19.01
CA PHE A 24 -17.96 -8.10 -17.81
C PHE A 24 -17.27 -6.87 -17.23
N ILE A 25 -17.81 -6.32 -16.15
CA ILE A 25 -17.14 -5.30 -15.35
C ILE A 25 -16.27 -6.10 -14.39
N PRO A 26 -14.94 -6.14 -14.59
CA PRO A 26 -14.06 -6.78 -13.63
C PRO A 26 -14.28 -6.11 -12.29
N ASN A 27 -14.43 -6.89 -11.22
CA ASN A 27 -14.50 -6.35 -9.87
C ASN A 27 -13.23 -5.49 -9.66
N MET A 28 -13.38 -4.18 -9.55
CA MET A 28 -12.23 -3.29 -9.35
C MET A 28 -11.59 -3.66 -8.02
N TYR A 29 -10.26 -3.75 -8.01
CA TYR A 29 -9.51 -4.01 -6.78
C TYR A 29 -9.81 -2.90 -5.75
N GLU A 30 -10.46 -3.27 -4.65
CA GLU A 30 -10.68 -2.39 -3.51
C GLU A 30 -9.53 -2.54 -2.53
N GLU A 31 -8.85 -1.43 -2.26
CA GLU A 31 -7.75 -1.39 -1.31
C GLU A 31 -8.29 -1.43 0.11
N SER A 32 -7.74 -2.32 0.93
CA SER A 32 -8.12 -2.39 2.34
C SER A 32 -7.62 -1.18 3.12
N GLU A 33 -8.28 -0.88 4.24
CA GLU A 33 -7.81 0.13 5.20
C GLU A 33 -6.35 -0.14 5.61
N MET A 34 -5.97 -1.41 5.79
CA MET A 34 -4.58 -1.79 6.08
C MET A 34 -3.64 -1.46 4.92
N ALA A 35 -4.02 -1.71 3.66
CA ALA A 35 -3.18 -1.39 2.51
C ALA A 35 -2.96 0.13 2.36
N LEU A 36 -4.03 0.92 2.55
CA LEU A 36 -3.96 2.39 2.62
C LEU A 36 -3.03 2.83 3.75
N PHE A 37 -3.19 2.23 4.93
CA PHE A 37 -2.40 2.56 6.10
C PHE A 37 -0.92 2.20 5.94
N MET A 38 -0.58 1.10 5.28
CA MET A 38 0.82 0.74 4.99
C MET A 38 1.52 1.76 4.07
N ARG A 39 0.78 2.41 3.16
CA ARG A 39 1.32 3.54 2.38
C ARG A 39 1.59 4.75 3.25
N CYS A 40 0.67 5.10 4.15
CA CYS A 40 0.90 6.16 5.13
C CYS A 40 2.12 5.86 6.01
N ILE A 41 2.26 4.62 6.50
CA ILE A 41 3.45 4.18 7.24
C ILE A 41 4.71 4.41 6.42
N TYR A 42 4.71 4.01 5.15
CA TYR A 42 5.88 4.18 4.28
C TYR A 42 6.28 5.67 4.14
N GLU A 43 5.32 6.53 3.82
CA GLU A 43 5.56 7.97 3.65
C GLU A 43 6.12 8.61 4.92
N GLU A 44 5.57 8.22 6.06
CA GLU A 44 5.96 8.77 7.34
C GLU A 44 7.34 8.30 7.77
N ASN A 45 7.67 7.02 7.57
CA ASN A 45 9.03 6.53 7.79
C ASN A 45 10.02 7.20 6.82
N SER A 46 9.60 7.53 5.59
CA SER A 46 10.43 8.32 4.66
C SER A 46 10.72 9.73 5.20
N LYS A 47 9.71 10.40 5.80
CA LYS A 47 9.90 11.69 6.49
C LYS A 47 10.82 11.55 7.70
N MET A 48 10.62 10.54 8.54
CA MET A 48 11.46 10.26 9.71
C MET A 48 12.92 10.00 9.30
N LYS A 49 13.14 9.17 8.27
CA LYS A 49 14.47 8.93 7.67
C LYS A 49 15.15 10.25 7.30
N LYS A 50 14.44 11.11 6.55
CA LYS A 50 14.96 12.41 6.12
C LYS A 50 15.32 13.28 7.31
N GLY A 51 14.45 13.35 8.32
CA GLY A 51 14.71 14.09 9.56
C GLY A 51 15.96 13.60 10.27
N ILE A 52 16.12 12.28 10.44
CA ILE A 52 17.29 11.68 11.07
C ILE A 52 18.58 12.01 10.29
N ILE A 53 18.57 11.87 8.97
CA ILE A 53 19.75 12.15 8.12
C ILE A 53 20.14 13.64 8.15
N THR A 54 19.16 14.54 8.25
CA THR A 54 19.38 16.00 8.22
C THR A 54 19.56 16.62 9.60
N GLY A 55 19.59 15.82 10.67
CA GLY A 55 19.71 16.33 12.05
C GLY A 55 18.44 16.98 12.60
N THR A 56 17.30 16.75 11.98
CA THR A 56 15.97 17.22 12.40
C THR A 56 15.00 16.05 12.65
N PRO A 57 15.35 15.09 13.53
CA PRO A 57 14.49 13.94 13.77
C PRO A 57 13.16 14.36 14.41
N PRO A 58 12.09 13.58 14.22
CA PRO A 58 10.85 13.81 14.95
C PRO A 58 11.10 13.73 16.46
N ASN A 59 10.47 14.62 17.22
CA ASN A 59 10.64 14.74 18.66
C ASN A 59 9.50 14.11 19.49
N ARG A 60 8.47 13.59 18.82
CA ARG A 60 7.31 12.97 19.48
C ARG A 60 6.83 11.73 18.74
N PHE A 61 6.41 10.73 19.51
CA PHE A 61 5.79 9.53 18.98
C PHE A 61 4.49 9.88 18.22
N PRO A 62 4.37 9.52 16.94
CA PRO A 62 3.16 9.77 16.20
C PRO A 62 2.12 8.68 16.49
N SER A 63 1.09 9.03 17.25
CA SER A 63 0.06 8.11 17.73
C SER A 63 -0.72 7.40 16.62
N TYR A 64 -0.79 7.96 15.40
CA TYR A 64 -1.49 7.31 14.29
C TYR A 64 -0.87 5.95 13.92
N PHE A 65 0.39 5.65 14.26
CA PHE A 65 0.95 4.32 14.04
C PHE A 65 0.16 3.22 14.76
N LEU A 66 -0.55 3.57 15.84
CA LEU A 66 -1.41 2.63 16.57
C LEU A 66 -2.63 2.16 15.76
N ASN A 67 -2.97 2.83 14.65
CA ASN A 67 -4.02 2.34 13.76
C ASN A 67 -3.67 0.99 13.12
N ILE A 68 -2.41 0.55 13.19
CA ILE A 68 -2.00 -0.79 12.77
C ILE A 68 -2.80 -1.91 13.47
N PHE A 69 -3.38 -1.65 14.64
CA PHE A 69 -4.19 -2.63 15.38
C PHE A 69 -5.68 -2.59 15.04
N ASN A 70 -6.13 -1.59 14.27
CA ASN A 70 -7.54 -1.33 14.01
C ASN A 70 -7.90 -1.35 12.52
N SER A 71 -6.94 -1.15 11.62
CA SER A 71 -7.18 -1.11 10.18
C SER A 71 -7.71 -2.46 9.66
N LYS A 72 -8.83 -2.45 8.92
CA LYS A 72 -9.37 -3.67 8.31
C LYS A 72 -8.42 -4.26 7.27
N LEU A 73 -8.26 -5.58 7.30
CA LEU A 73 -7.54 -6.34 6.28
C LEU A 73 -8.41 -6.56 5.04
N THR A 74 -7.78 -6.88 3.91
CA THR A 74 -8.48 -7.20 2.66
C THR A 74 -9.44 -8.37 2.87
N ASN A 75 -10.68 -8.22 2.39
CA ASN A 75 -11.77 -9.19 2.55
C ASN A 75 -12.10 -9.51 4.02
N ASP A 76 -11.96 -8.53 4.93
CA ASP A 76 -12.28 -8.66 6.36
C ASP A 76 -11.58 -9.84 7.06
N LYS A 77 -10.38 -10.21 6.58
CA LYS A 77 -9.58 -11.26 7.21
C LYS A 77 -9.30 -10.91 8.68
N PRO A 78 -9.31 -11.91 9.58
CA PRO A 78 -8.88 -11.69 10.95
C PRO A 78 -7.36 -11.45 10.99
N TYR A 79 -6.92 -10.78 12.05
CA TYR A 79 -5.50 -10.62 12.34
C TYR A 79 -4.90 -11.98 12.75
N SER A 80 -3.74 -12.31 12.18
CA SER A 80 -2.94 -13.43 12.64
C SER A 80 -2.19 -13.07 13.92
N GLU A 81 -1.76 -14.07 14.68
CA GLU A 81 -0.89 -13.88 15.86
C GLU A 81 0.44 -13.21 15.48
N ASN A 82 0.99 -13.58 14.32
CA ASN A 82 2.22 -13.00 13.81
C ASN A 82 2.05 -11.52 13.46
N LEU A 83 0.97 -11.15 12.76
CA LEU A 83 0.68 -9.74 12.44
C LEU A 83 0.57 -8.91 13.72
N ILE A 84 -0.13 -9.41 14.74
CA ILE A 84 -0.24 -8.73 16.04
C ILE A 84 1.14 -8.58 16.70
N THR A 85 1.94 -9.64 16.69
CA THR A 85 3.27 -9.66 17.30
C THR A 85 4.22 -8.68 16.61
N TYR A 86 4.34 -8.74 15.28
CA TYR A 86 5.16 -7.80 14.53
C TYR A 86 4.69 -6.36 14.69
N SER A 87 3.37 -6.13 14.74
CA SER A 87 2.82 -4.79 14.99
C SER A 87 3.24 -4.24 16.35
N LYS A 88 3.20 -5.06 17.41
CA LYS A 88 3.69 -4.66 18.74
C LYS A 88 5.18 -4.32 18.72
N VAL A 89 6.00 -5.22 18.18
CA VAL A 89 7.46 -5.02 18.08
C VAL A 89 7.79 -3.78 17.25
N TYR A 90 7.03 -3.51 16.17
CA TYR A 90 7.21 -2.32 15.35
C TYR A 90 6.95 -1.05 16.16
N ILE A 91 5.83 -0.99 16.87
CA ILE A 91 5.47 0.15 17.71
C ILE A 91 6.51 0.37 18.82
N ASP A 92 6.98 -0.70 19.47
CA ASP A 92 8.00 -0.58 20.51
C ASP A 92 9.33 -0.07 19.95
N ASN A 93 9.76 -0.56 18.79
CA ASN A 93 10.93 -0.02 18.08
C ASN A 93 10.75 1.46 17.71
N VAL A 94 9.56 1.88 17.24
CA VAL A 94 9.29 3.30 16.94
C VAL A 94 9.30 4.14 18.22
N ARG A 95 8.77 3.64 19.34
CA ARG A 95 8.85 4.34 20.64
C ARG A 95 10.28 4.58 21.06
N THR A 96 11.17 3.61 20.82
CA THR A 96 12.58 3.79 21.15
C THR A 96 13.19 4.99 20.44
N LEU A 97 12.70 5.46 19.28
CA LEU A 97 13.25 6.65 18.60
C LEU A 97 13.18 7.92 19.45
N PHE A 98 12.27 7.97 20.41
CA PHE A 98 11.99 9.13 21.26
C PHE A 98 12.60 9.01 22.66
N ASP A 99 13.31 7.92 22.95
CA ASP A 99 14.09 7.77 24.17
C ASP A 99 15.37 8.62 24.05
N THR A 100 15.48 9.69 24.84
CA THR A 100 16.60 10.63 24.80
C THR A 100 17.81 10.17 25.63
N VAL A 101 17.66 9.13 26.45
CA VAL A 101 18.73 8.60 27.32
C VAL A 101 19.30 7.28 26.81
N SER A 102 18.78 6.77 25.70
CA SER A 102 19.26 5.51 25.11
C SER A 102 20.73 5.59 24.70
N PRO A 103 21.54 4.56 25.04
CA PRO A 103 22.92 4.47 24.56
C PRO A 103 23.01 4.00 23.10
N ILE A 104 21.89 3.57 22.50
CA ILE A 104 21.85 3.06 21.12
C ILE A 104 21.59 4.24 20.17
N SER A 105 22.38 4.30 19.09
CA SER A 105 22.23 5.37 18.09
C SER A 105 20.82 5.44 17.51
N LEU A 106 20.33 6.66 17.24
CA LEU A 106 19.02 6.88 16.63
C LEU A 106 18.89 6.15 15.29
N LYS A 107 19.96 6.10 14.50
CA LYS A 107 20.04 5.33 13.24
C LYS A 107 19.77 3.84 13.47
N THR A 108 20.42 3.24 14.46
CA THR A 108 20.24 1.80 14.78
C THR A 108 18.80 1.52 15.21
N ARG A 109 18.25 2.34 16.11
CA ARG A 109 16.85 2.19 16.57
C ARG A 109 15.84 2.34 15.43
N TYR A 110 16.06 3.29 14.53
CA TYR A 110 15.24 3.47 13.33
C TYR A 110 15.37 2.29 12.37
N ASN A 111 16.59 1.79 12.13
CA ASN A 111 16.75 0.59 11.31
C ASN A 111 16.09 -0.64 11.94
N ASN A 112 16.03 -0.73 13.28
CA ASN A 112 15.29 -1.80 13.97
C ASN A 112 13.79 -1.74 13.66
N SER A 113 13.16 -0.55 13.65
CA SER A 113 11.75 -0.42 13.26
C SER A 113 11.52 -0.82 11.81
N ILE A 114 12.39 -0.42 10.87
CA ILE A 114 12.28 -0.82 9.46
C ILE A 114 12.51 -2.32 9.26
N ASN A 115 13.43 -2.93 10.01
CA ASN A 115 13.66 -4.36 9.97
C ASN A 115 12.44 -5.15 10.47
N THR A 116 11.67 -4.63 11.42
CA THR A 116 10.38 -5.23 11.81
C THR A 116 9.38 -5.20 10.65
N CYS A 117 9.32 -4.11 9.86
CA CYS A 117 8.48 -4.07 8.67
C CYS A 117 8.87 -5.17 7.67
N ILE A 118 10.19 -5.36 7.43
CA ILE A 118 10.69 -6.40 6.52
C ILE A 118 10.33 -7.80 7.04
N ALA A 119 10.48 -8.04 8.34
CA ALA A 119 10.13 -9.33 8.95
C ALA A 119 8.62 -9.61 8.83
N CYS A 120 7.78 -8.62 9.15
CA CYS A 120 6.33 -8.72 8.99
C CYS A 120 5.95 -9.05 7.55
N HIS A 121 6.55 -8.37 6.56
CA HIS A 121 6.25 -8.61 5.14
C HIS A 121 6.88 -9.90 4.58
N THR A 122 7.86 -10.47 5.29
CA THR A 122 8.39 -11.79 4.96
C THR A 122 7.44 -12.89 5.46
N SER A 123 6.76 -12.67 6.58
CA SER A 123 5.85 -13.62 7.23
C SER A 123 4.40 -13.52 6.73
N GLU A 124 3.81 -12.32 6.76
CA GLU A 124 2.36 -12.13 6.64
C GLU A 124 1.90 -11.90 5.21
N CYS A 125 2.62 -11.06 4.49
CA CYS A 125 2.31 -10.73 3.10
C CYS A 125 3.54 -10.14 2.42
N ALA A 126 3.87 -10.63 1.23
CA ALA A 126 5.11 -10.25 0.54
C ALA A 126 5.35 -8.73 0.48
N GLY A 127 4.28 -7.95 0.26
CA GLY A 127 4.34 -6.48 0.24
C GLY A 127 5.43 -5.94 -0.71
N PRO A 128 5.76 -4.64 -0.63
CA PRO A 128 6.83 -4.06 -1.42
C PRO A 128 8.17 -4.08 -0.66
N ILE A 129 8.69 -5.25 -0.25
CA ILE A 129 9.97 -5.38 0.47
C ILE A 129 11.12 -4.57 -0.17
N PRO A 130 11.31 -4.54 -1.51
CA PRO A 130 12.35 -3.72 -2.13
C PRO A 130 12.20 -2.22 -1.81
N SER A 131 10.97 -1.71 -1.74
CA SER A 131 10.70 -0.32 -1.35
C SER A 131 10.98 -0.09 0.13
N ILE A 132 10.58 -1.02 1.00
CA ILE A 132 10.83 -0.95 2.45
C ILE A 132 12.33 -0.92 2.75
N LYS A 133 13.14 -1.72 2.06
CA LYS A 133 14.61 -1.70 2.20
C LYS A 133 15.22 -0.34 1.87
N LYS A 134 14.60 0.46 1.00
CA LYS A 134 15.06 1.84 0.72
C LYS A 134 14.86 2.78 1.91
N LEU A 135 14.04 2.42 2.90
CA LEU A 135 13.88 3.20 4.12
C LEU A 135 15.04 3.04 5.09
N LEU A 136 15.87 1.99 5.00
CA LEU A 136 17.05 1.83 5.84
C LEU A 136 18.05 2.97 5.65
N ILE A 137 18.70 3.39 6.75
CA ILE A 137 19.80 4.36 6.74
C ILE A 137 21.12 3.58 6.67
N LYS A 138 21.93 3.84 5.63
CA LYS A 138 23.24 3.20 5.42
C LYS A 138 24.29 3.77 6.36
#